data_AF-A0A971ARR7-F1
#
_entry.id   AF-A0A971ARR7-F1
#
_cell.length_a   1.000
_cell.length_b   1.000
_cell.length_c   1.000
_cell.angle_alpha   90.00
_cell.angle_beta   90.00
_cell.angle_gamma   90.00
#
_symmetry.space_group_name_H-M   'P 1'
#
loop_
_entity.id
_entity.type
_entity.pdbx_description
1 polymer ?
#
loop_
_entity_poly.entity_id
_entity_poly.type
_entity_poly.pdbx_seq_one_letter_code
_entity_poly.pdbx_strand_id
1 'polypeptide(L)'
;MNWAAINMSNKALPVYDVYNRSKRLGTIYKRELFGVDRKWGGDDYFYRIVFRNPRGNKSVGLLINPPRSALENAYKSKYSYGVRLINGTYYYAFKMTRTEPIYHADGRRVGAVAAGRYVFTKSNPSTGDNHPDWLQIYYAEKTNGKLDRI
;
A
#
# COMPACT_ATOMS: atom_id res chain seq x y z
N MET A 1 -0.09 -8.03 -10.61
CA MET A 1 -0.72 -6.85 -10.00
C MET A 1 0.12 -6.39 -8.82
N ASN A 2 0.30 -5.09 -8.66
CA ASN A 2 1.02 -4.49 -7.55
C ASN A 2 0.12 -4.44 -6.30
N TRP A 3 0.72 -4.38 -5.12
CA TRP A 3 -0.02 -4.24 -3.87
C TRP A 3 0.79 -3.54 -2.79
N ALA A 4 0.12 -3.02 -1.76
CA ALA A 4 0.76 -2.54 -0.55
C ALA A 4 0.92 -3.70 0.43
N ALA A 5 2.16 -4.02 0.77
CA ALA A 5 2.52 -5.06 1.72
C ALA A 5 2.77 -4.47 3.12
N ILE A 6 2.60 -5.31 4.14
CA ILE A 6 3.02 -5.04 5.51
C ILE A 6 3.98 -6.14 5.98
N ASN A 7 5.09 -5.74 6.58
CA ASN A 7 6.04 -6.71 7.13
C ASN A 7 5.48 -7.35 8.43
N MET A 8 4.70 -8.42 8.29
CA MET A 8 4.23 -9.21 9.44
C MET A 8 5.25 -10.27 9.88
N SER A 9 6.42 -10.33 9.23
CA SER A 9 7.51 -11.13 9.76
C SER A 9 8.04 -10.50 11.06
N ASN A 10 8.59 -11.32 11.94
CA ASN A 10 9.30 -10.83 13.13
C ASN A 10 10.75 -10.42 12.82
N LYS A 11 11.06 -10.10 11.56
CA LYS A 11 12.42 -9.79 11.08
C LYS A 11 12.48 -8.35 10.54
N ALA A 12 13.65 -7.73 10.68
CA ALA A 12 14.01 -6.54 9.93
C ALA A 12 14.58 -6.95 8.58
N LEU A 13 14.02 -6.44 7.49
CA LEU A 13 14.35 -6.89 6.14
C LEU A 13 15.27 -5.86 5.47
N PRO A 14 16.52 -6.21 5.13
CA PRO A 14 17.40 -5.30 4.42
C PRO A 14 16.87 -5.06 2.99
N VAL A 15 16.88 -3.80 2.57
CA VAL A 15 16.54 -3.39 1.22
C VAL A 15 17.82 -3.05 0.48
N TYR A 16 17.99 -3.61 -0.71
CA TYR A 16 19.19 -3.44 -1.53
C TYR A 16 18.91 -2.61 -2.79
N ASP A 17 19.97 -2.11 -3.40
CA ASP A 17 19.91 -1.45 -4.69
C ASP A 17 19.60 -2.48 -5.80
N VAL A 18 18.78 -2.07 -6.77
CA VAL A 18 18.29 -2.94 -7.85
C VAL A 18 19.43 -3.33 -8.82
N TYR A 19 20.42 -2.45 -8.99
CA TYR A 19 21.56 -2.65 -9.88
C TYR A 19 22.82 -3.11 -9.14
N ASN A 20 22.96 -2.75 -7.86
CA ASN A 20 24.05 -3.20 -7.00
C ASN A 20 23.53 -3.89 -5.73
N ARG A 21 23.32 -5.21 -5.82
CA ARG A 21 22.69 -6.01 -4.75
C ARG A 21 23.52 -6.10 -3.45
N SER A 22 24.77 -5.65 -3.45
CA SER A 22 25.59 -5.54 -2.23
C SER A 22 25.40 -4.21 -1.51
N LYS A 23 24.83 -3.20 -2.17
CA LYS A 23 24.56 -1.88 -1.60
C LYS A 23 23.22 -1.88 -0.90
N ARG A 24 23.23 -1.75 0.43
CA ARG A 24 22.02 -1.58 1.24
C ARG A 24 21.49 -0.14 1.13
N LEU A 25 20.21 -0.01 0.80
CA LEU A 25 19.49 1.27 0.70
C LEU A 25 18.64 1.56 1.95
N GLY A 26 18.27 0.52 2.70
CA GLY A 26 17.44 0.69 3.88
C GLY A 26 17.04 -0.61 4.56
N THR A 27 15.97 -0.53 5.32
CA THR A 27 15.40 -1.65 6.09
C THR A 27 13.90 -1.48 6.18
N ILE A 28 13.15 -2.56 5.97
CA ILE A 28 11.73 -2.63 6.33
C ILE A 28 11.62 -3.28 7.70
N TYR A 29 11.17 -2.53 8.69
CA TYR A 29 10.98 -3.00 10.06
C TYR A 29 9.67 -3.76 10.22
N LYS A 30 9.50 -4.42 11.36
CA LYS A 30 8.26 -5.12 11.71
C LYS A 30 7.07 -4.14 11.66
N ARG A 31 5.97 -4.57 11.04
CA ARG A 31 4.73 -3.82 10.81
C ARG A 31 4.89 -2.56 9.94
N GLU A 32 6.01 -2.41 9.23
CA GLU A 32 6.19 -1.32 8.28
C GLU A 32 5.54 -1.64 6.92
N LEU A 33 4.96 -0.61 6.32
CA LEU A 33 4.29 -0.68 5.02
C LEU A 33 5.23 -0.35 3.87
N PHE A 34 5.05 -1.04 2.74
CA PHE A 34 5.77 -0.77 1.50
C PHE A 34 4.94 -1.19 0.28
N GLY A 35 5.19 -0.58 -0.88
CA GLY A 35 4.58 -0.99 -2.15
C GLY A 35 5.40 -2.09 -2.79
N VAL A 36 4.75 -3.14 -3.30
CA VAL A 36 5.39 -4.19 -4.10
C VAL A 36 5.09 -3.96 -5.58
N ASP A 37 6.15 -3.83 -6.36
CA ASP A 37 6.08 -3.76 -7.82
C ASP A 37 6.33 -5.14 -8.43
N ARG A 38 5.24 -5.87 -8.69
CA ARG A 38 5.29 -7.21 -9.26
C ARG A 38 5.60 -7.19 -10.76
N LYS A 39 5.34 -6.06 -11.44
CA LYS A 39 5.49 -5.99 -12.90
C LYS A 39 6.95 -5.96 -13.34
N TRP A 40 7.87 -5.66 -12.43
CA TRP A 40 9.31 -5.64 -12.72
C TRP A 40 9.91 -7.03 -12.98
N GLY A 41 9.16 -8.11 -12.72
CA GLY A 41 9.64 -9.47 -12.86
C GLY A 41 10.46 -9.92 -11.66
N GLY A 42 10.64 -11.24 -11.55
CA GLY A 42 11.32 -11.89 -10.44
C GLY A 42 10.73 -13.28 -10.20
N ASP A 43 11.60 -14.27 -10.01
CA ASP A 43 11.23 -15.68 -9.86
C ASP A 43 10.74 -15.98 -8.42
N ASP A 44 9.92 -15.08 -7.87
CA ASP A 44 9.51 -15.05 -6.45
C ASP A 44 10.68 -15.01 -5.44
N TYR A 45 11.89 -14.74 -5.92
CA TYR A 45 13.10 -14.54 -5.11
C TYR A 45 13.45 -13.06 -4.97
N PHE A 46 13.23 -12.27 -6.02
CA PHE A 46 13.53 -10.84 -6.04
C PHE A 46 12.25 -10.03 -6.10
N TYR A 47 12.01 -9.19 -5.09
CA TYR A 47 10.84 -8.31 -5.05
C TYR A 47 11.29 -6.85 -5.12
N ARG A 48 10.97 -6.19 -6.23
CA ARG A 48 11.11 -4.73 -6.33
C ARG A 48 10.06 -4.06 -5.46
N ILE A 49 10.49 -3.12 -4.63
CA ILE A 49 9.62 -2.40 -3.70
C ILE A 49 9.78 -0.89 -3.80
N VAL A 50 8.72 -0.18 -3.41
CA VAL A 50 8.72 1.26 -3.13
C VAL A 50 8.53 1.44 -1.63
N PHE A 51 9.44 2.16 -0.98
CA PHE A 51 9.46 2.31 0.48
C PHE A 51 9.96 3.71 0.89
N ARG A 52 9.86 4.05 2.17
CA ARG A 52 10.51 5.24 2.73
C ARG A 52 11.90 4.85 3.24
N ASN A 53 12.94 5.47 2.69
CA ASN A 53 14.29 5.24 3.17
C ASN A 53 14.51 5.89 4.56
N PRO A 54 15.65 5.68 5.23
CA PRO A 54 15.91 6.25 6.56
C PRO A 54 15.83 7.78 6.65
N ARG A 55 15.89 8.50 5.52
CA ARG A 55 15.71 9.96 5.45
C ARG A 55 14.24 10.36 5.26
N GLY A 56 13.31 9.42 5.27
CA GLY A 56 11.88 9.63 5.05
C GLY A 56 11.46 9.76 3.59
N ASN A 57 12.42 9.73 2.65
CA ASN A 57 12.19 9.92 1.23
C ASN A 57 11.69 8.63 0.57
N LYS A 58 10.79 8.77 -0.39
CA LYS A 58 10.37 7.64 -1.24
C LYS A 58 11.58 7.15 -2.04
N SER A 59 11.82 5.84 -2.00
CA SER A 59 12.91 5.17 -2.71
C SER A 59 12.42 3.87 -3.30
N VAL A 60 13.14 3.39 -4.31
CA VAL A 60 12.96 2.06 -4.90
C VAL A 60 14.12 1.18 -4.45
N GLY A 61 13.84 -0.10 -4.21
CA GLY A 61 14.86 -1.08 -3.86
C GLY A 61 14.38 -2.51 -4.03
N LEU A 62 15.17 -3.45 -3.54
CA LEU A 62 14.96 -4.88 -3.69
C LEU A 62 14.94 -5.57 -2.33
N LEU A 63 13.89 -6.36 -2.09
CA LEU A 63 13.92 -7.43 -1.09
C LEU A 63 14.38 -8.72 -1.76
N ILE A 64 15.35 -9.39 -1.13
CA ILE A 64 15.90 -10.64 -1.61
C ILE A 64 15.40 -11.75 -0.70
N ASN A 65 14.63 -12.68 -1.27
CA ASN A 65 14.00 -13.82 -0.61
C ASN A 65 13.30 -13.47 0.72
N PRO A 66 12.40 -12.47 0.75
CA PRO A 66 11.70 -12.11 1.97
C PRO A 66 10.76 -13.25 2.41
N PRO A 67 10.53 -13.45 3.71
CA PRO A 67 9.52 -14.38 4.19
C PRO A 67 8.15 -14.05 3.60
N ARG A 68 7.34 -15.05 3.28
CA ARG A 68 5.98 -14.84 2.72
C ARG A 68 5.10 -13.96 3.62
N SER A 69 5.26 -14.03 4.94
CA SER A 69 4.55 -13.18 5.89
C SER A 69 4.92 -11.69 5.78
N ALA A 70 6.07 -11.35 5.20
CA ALA A 70 6.43 -9.97 4.95
C ALA A 70 5.72 -9.36 3.73
N LEU A 71 5.17 -10.21 2.84
CA LEU A 71 4.53 -9.81 1.60
C LEU A 71 3.00 -9.76 1.72
N GLU A 72 2.47 -9.90 2.93
CA GLU A 72 1.02 -9.87 3.17
C GLU A 72 0.44 -8.51 2.77
N ASN A 73 -0.66 -8.52 2.01
CA ASN A 73 -1.38 -7.28 1.67
C ASN A 73 -1.88 -6.59 2.95
N ALA A 74 -1.45 -5.35 3.14
CA ALA A 74 -1.71 -4.52 4.32
C ALA A 74 -3.18 -4.14 4.49
N TYR A 75 -3.95 -4.17 3.40
CA TYR A 75 -5.34 -3.75 3.35
C TYR A 75 -6.28 -4.93 3.12
N LYS A 76 -5.91 -6.10 3.65
CA LYS A 76 -6.83 -7.23 3.78
C LYS A 76 -8.00 -6.88 4.69
N SER A 77 -9.15 -7.50 4.44
CA SER A 77 -10.38 -7.35 5.21
C SER A 77 -10.18 -7.53 6.72
N LYS A 78 -9.32 -8.48 7.14
CA LYS A 78 -9.01 -8.73 8.56
C LYS A 78 -8.33 -7.56 9.29
N TYR A 79 -7.77 -6.59 8.56
CA TYR A 79 -7.16 -5.37 9.11
C TYR A 79 -8.09 -4.15 9.01
N SER A 80 -9.30 -4.32 8.49
CA SER A 80 -10.25 -3.22 8.35
C SER A 80 -10.85 -2.80 9.69
N TYR A 81 -11.27 -1.55 9.76
CA TYR A 81 -12.00 -0.98 10.89
C TYR A 81 -13.50 -1.33 10.86
N GLY A 82 -13.98 -1.91 9.77
CA GLY A 82 -15.37 -2.25 9.60
C GLY A 82 -15.70 -2.62 8.15
N VAL A 83 -16.92 -3.09 7.96
CA VAL A 83 -17.45 -3.51 6.66
C VAL A 83 -18.70 -2.69 6.36
N ARG A 84 -18.88 -2.26 5.11
CA ARG A 84 -20.06 -1.53 4.66
C ARG A 84 -20.61 -2.16 3.39
N LEU A 85 -21.92 -2.44 3.39
CA LEU A 85 -22.64 -2.85 2.20
C LEU A 85 -23.07 -1.60 1.43
N ILE A 86 -22.61 -1.46 0.19
CA ILE A 86 -22.94 -0.35 -0.71
C ILE A 86 -23.38 -0.95 -2.04
N ASN A 87 -24.64 -0.71 -2.43
CA ASN A 87 -25.22 -1.23 -3.67
C ASN A 87 -24.99 -2.75 -3.86
N GLY A 88 -25.22 -3.54 -2.80
CA GLY A 88 -25.06 -5.01 -2.82
C GLY A 88 -23.61 -5.51 -2.79
N THR A 89 -22.61 -4.62 -2.71
CA THR A 89 -21.19 -5.00 -2.62
C THR A 89 -20.62 -4.63 -1.25
N TYR A 90 -19.89 -5.55 -0.63
CA TYR A 90 -19.17 -5.30 0.62
C TYR A 90 -17.84 -4.57 0.37
N TYR A 91 -17.63 -3.49 1.13
CA TYR A 91 -16.39 -2.74 1.15
C TYR A 91 -15.80 -2.68 2.56
N TYR A 92 -14.48 -2.61 2.64
CA TYR A 92 -13.72 -2.67 3.87
C TYR A 92 -13.14 -1.29 4.20
N ALA A 93 -13.42 -0.80 5.41
CA ALA A 93 -13.07 0.55 5.83
C ALA A 93 -11.65 0.60 6.41
N PHE A 94 -10.86 1.59 5.99
CA PHE A 94 -9.56 1.90 6.55
C PHE A 94 -9.49 3.37 6.93
N LYS A 95 -9.02 3.64 8.14
CA LYS A 95 -8.97 5.00 8.70
C LYS A 95 -7.72 5.73 8.22
N MET A 96 -7.93 6.94 7.69
CA MET A 96 -6.85 7.85 7.33
C MET A 96 -6.24 8.46 8.59
N THR A 97 -4.94 8.28 8.79
CA THR A 97 -4.22 8.88 9.94
C THR A 97 -3.83 10.34 9.70
N ARG A 98 -3.74 10.75 8.44
CA ARG A 98 -3.47 12.12 8.00
C ARG A 98 -4.27 12.42 6.73
N THR A 99 -4.42 13.71 6.43
CA THR A 99 -5.09 14.15 5.20
C THR A 99 -4.22 13.80 3.99
N GLU A 100 -4.80 13.14 2.99
CA GLU A 100 -4.09 12.72 1.77
C GLU A 100 -4.93 13.00 0.51
N PRO A 101 -4.28 13.34 -0.62
CA PRO A 101 -4.97 13.57 -1.88
C PRO A 101 -5.53 12.26 -2.47
N ILE A 102 -6.61 12.39 -3.23
CA ILE A 102 -7.22 11.32 -4.01
C ILE A 102 -7.05 11.64 -5.49
N TYR A 103 -6.83 10.60 -6.28
CA TYR A 103 -6.66 10.68 -7.72
C TYR A 103 -7.61 9.71 -8.42
N HIS A 104 -8.06 10.08 -9.61
CA HIS A 104 -8.65 9.11 -10.54
C HIS A 104 -7.57 8.17 -11.09
N ALA A 105 -8.01 7.12 -11.79
CA ALA A 105 -7.11 6.14 -12.39
C ALA A 105 -6.13 6.73 -13.43
N ASP A 106 -6.49 7.86 -14.06
CA ASP A 106 -5.63 8.62 -14.99
C ASP A 106 -4.61 9.52 -14.29
N GLY A 107 -4.60 9.56 -12.95
CA GLY A 107 -3.72 10.39 -12.14
C GLY A 107 -4.23 11.82 -11.91
N ARG A 108 -5.41 12.19 -12.44
CA ARG A 108 -6.02 13.50 -12.18
C ARG A 108 -6.48 13.58 -10.73
N ARG A 109 -6.07 14.64 -10.03
CA ARG A 109 -6.48 14.89 -8.64
C ARG A 109 -7.99 15.18 -8.56
N VAL A 110 -8.68 14.48 -7.66
CA VAL A 110 -10.13 14.62 -7.41
C VAL A 110 -10.39 15.48 -6.17
N GLY A 111 -9.52 15.35 -5.17
CA GLY A 111 -9.71 16.00 -3.88
C GLY A 111 -8.73 15.46 -2.84
N ALA A 112 -9.20 15.35 -1.59
CA ALA A 112 -8.47 14.77 -0.49
C ALA A 112 -9.43 14.14 0.53
N VAL A 113 -8.97 13.09 1.22
CA VAL A 113 -9.66 12.55 2.40
C VAL A 113 -9.02 13.16 3.64
N ALA A 114 -9.83 13.78 4.49
CA ALA A 114 -9.34 14.37 5.73
C ALA A 114 -8.86 13.29 6.73
N ALA A 115 -7.91 13.66 7.58
CA ALA A 115 -7.51 12.84 8.72
C ALA A 115 -8.72 12.42 9.57
N GLY A 116 -8.70 11.19 10.08
CA GLY A 116 -9.77 10.62 10.90
C GLY A 116 -10.95 10.06 10.11
N ARG A 117 -11.01 10.26 8.79
CA ARG A 117 -12.05 9.71 7.90
C ARG A 117 -11.65 8.38 7.29
N TYR A 118 -12.63 7.70 6.70
CA TYR A 118 -12.44 6.37 6.15
C TYR A 118 -12.36 6.35 4.62
N VAL A 119 -11.51 5.47 4.10
CA VAL A 119 -11.55 5.01 2.71
C VAL A 119 -12.03 3.57 2.65
N PHE A 120 -12.65 3.20 1.53
CA PHE A 120 -13.30 1.92 1.35
C PHE A 120 -12.71 1.18 0.16
N THR A 121 -12.30 -0.06 0.41
CA THR A 121 -11.67 -0.93 -0.61
C THR A 121 -12.43 -2.24 -0.79
N LYS A 122 -12.13 -2.97 -1.87
CA LYS A 122 -12.50 -4.39 -1.98
C LYS A 122 -11.60 -5.26 -1.12
N SER A 123 -11.95 -6.55 -0.95
CA SER A 123 -11.10 -7.54 -0.28
C SER A 123 -9.85 -7.80 -1.12
N ASN A 124 -8.67 -7.43 -0.61
CA ASN A 124 -7.37 -7.45 -1.31
C ASN A 124 -7.25 -6.38 -2.42
N PRO A 125 -7.24 -5.09 -2.06
CA PRO A 125 -7.04 -4.03 -3.05
C PRO A 125 -5.64 -4.06 -3.63
N SER A 126 -5.54 -3.60 -4.87
CA SER A 126 -4.27 -3.39 -5.56
C SER A 126 -3.66 -2.04 -5.21
N THR A 127 -2.44 -1.83 -5.67
CA THR A 127 -1.87 -0.49 -5.84
C THR A 127 -1.75 -0.16 -7.33
N GLY A 128 -1.51 1.13 -7.62
CA GLY A 128 -1.35 1.59 -9.00
C GLY A 128 -0.19 0.92 -9.72
N ASP A 129 -0.35 0.70 -11.03
CA ASP A 129 0.68 0.04 -11.85
C ASP A 129 1.97 0.87 -11.91
N ASN A 130 1.85 2.19 -12.11
CA ASN A 130 2.95 3.14 -12.10
C ASN A 130 3.10 3.86 -10.73
N HIS A 131 2.20 3.57 -9.79
CA HIS A 131 2.20 4.11 -8.44
C HIS A 131 2.01 2.99 -7.41
N PRO A 132 3.04 2.13 -7.19
CA PRO A 132 2.95 1.05 -6.19
C PRO A 132 2.72 1.57 -4.76
N ASP A 133 2.92 2.87 -4.53
CA ASP A 133 2.64 3.56 -3.28
C ASP A 133 1.21 4.13 -3.15
N TRP A 134 0.37 4.02 -4.19
CA TRP A 134 -1.02 4.48 -4.17
C TRP A 134 -1.98 3.30 -4.05
N LEU A 135 -2.84 3.33 -3.03
CA LEU A 135 -3.84 2.29 -2.77
C LEU A 135 -5.08 2.51 -3.64
N GLN A 136 -5.60 1.45 -4.25
CA GLN A 136 -6.91 1.50 -4.90
C GLN A 136 -8.03 1.61 -3.86
N ILE A 137 -8.83 2.67 -3.99
CA ILE A 137 -10.02 2.92 -3.18
C ILE A 137 -11.23 3.10 -4.11
N TYR A 138 -12.43 2.82 -3.59
CA TYR A 138 -13.69 2.94 -4.36
C TYR A 138 -14.59 4.04 -3.80
N TYR A 139 -14.54 4.23 -2.48
CA TYR A 139 -15.25 5.30 -1.82
C TYR A 139 -14.37 5.98 -0.77
N ALA A 140 -14.66 7.25 -0.52
CA ALA A 140 -14.07 8.02 0.56
C ALA A 140 -15.17 8.70 1.38
N GLU A 141 -14.98 8.76 2.69
CA GLU A 141 -15.89 9.45 3.60
C GLU A 141 -15.55 10.95 3.68
N LYS A 142 -16.58 11.78 3.52
CA LYS A 142 -16.54 13.22 3.74
C LYS A 142 -16.55 13.58 5.22
N THR A 143 -16.23 14.83 5.52
CA THR A 143 -16.34 15.40 6.88
C THR A 143 -17.75 15.35 7.46
N ASN A 144 -18.78 15.37 6.60
CA ASN A 144 -20.18 15.22 6.99
C ASN A 144 -20.69 13.76 7.00
N GLY A 145 -19.80 12.77 6.88
CA GLY A 145 -20.13 11.33 6.93
C GLY A 145 -20.73 10.75 5.64
N LYS A 146 -20.98 11.57 4.61
CA LYS A 146 -21.40 11.08 3.28
C LYS A 146 -20.23 10.40 2.57
N LEU A 147 -20.53 9.48 1.66
CA LEU A 147 -19.53 8.83 0.83
C LEU A 147 -19.46 9.46 -0.56
N ASP A 148 -18.25 9.74 -1.03
CA ASP A 148 -17.97 9.97 -2.45
C ASP A 148 -17.52 8.68 -3.11
N ARG A 149 -18.02 8.45 -4.32
CA ARG A 149 -17.46 7.45 -5.23
C ARG A 149 -16.26 8.07 -5.95
N ILE A 150 -15.16 7.32 -6.02
CA ILE A 150 -13.89 7.75 -6.63
C ILE A 150 -13.74 7.19 -8.06
#